data_AF-A0A2V8XB10-F1
#
_entry.id   AF-A0A2V8XB10-F1
#
_cell.length_a   1.000
_cell.length_b   1.000
_cell.length_c   1.000
_cell.angle_alpha   90.00
_cell.angle_beta   90.00
_cell.angle_gamma   90.00
#
_symmetry.space_group_name_H-M   'P 1'
#
loop_
_entity.id
_entity.type
_entity.pdbx_description
1 polymer ?
#
loop_
_entity_poly.entity_id
_entity_poly.type
_entity_poly.pdbx_seq_one_letter_code
_entity_poly.pdbx_strand_id
1 'polypeptide(L)'
;MTHAFRIAMAAVCVLLAAGTHRSAFASSQTQTYALHMEVPQVSQAANGDVVSITGEGLFSIHPKTVSANGNFTHSDSQGNVLGSGTWVATQLLSFQPYGCGVVLGFPIPPNLCGGKLMLRVQLTSESGQFEGILSVFCIIGPNPPNSHDDESGEGARLDIIGVNNFNKIVSGGNVYIKTN
;
A
#
# COMPACT_ATOMS: atom_id res chain seq x y z
N MET A 1 -82.33 -31.73 4.82
CA MET A 1 -81.67 -31.56 6.13
C MET A 1 -80.19 -31.33 5.88
N THR A 2 -79.65 -30.24 6.46
CA THR A 2 -78.23 -29.97 6.80
C THR A 2 -77.18 -29.96 5.67
N HIS A 3 -76.25 -29.02 5.51
CA HIS A 3 -75.94 -27.71 6.10
C HIS A 3 -75.00 -27.00 5.08
N ALA A 4 -75.08 -25.67 4.99
CA ALA A 4 -74.20 -24.82 4.20
C ALA A 4 -72.75 -24.85 4.70
N PHE A 5 -71.75 -24.77 3.80
CA PHE A 5 -70.40 -24.31 4.17
C PHE A 5 -69.67 -23.60 3.00
N ARG A 6 -69.71 -22.26 3.07
CA ARG A 6 -68.66 -21.24 2.86
C ARG A 6 -67.62 -21.40 1.74
N ILE A 7 -67.66 -20.42 0.83
CA ILE A 7 -66.60 -19.96 -0.08
C ILE A 7 -65.44 -19.33 0.72
N ALA A 8 -64.17 -19.60 0.34
CA ALA A 8 -63.09 -18.60 0.38
C ALA A 8 -61.81 -19.06 -0.38
N MET A 9 -61.56 -18.39 -1.51
CA MET A 9 -60.29 -17.79 -1.95
C MET A 9 -59.00 -18.64 -1.89
N ALA A 10 -58.58 -19.15 -3.06
CA ALA A 10 -57.24 -19.70 -3.27
C ALA A 10 -56.19 -18.59 -3.27
N ALA A 11 -55.29 -18.59 -2.29
CA ALA A 11 -54.12 -17.73 -2.25
C ALA A 11 -52.98 -18.35 -3.08
N VAL A 12 -52.55 -17.65 -4.13
CA VAL A 12 -51.36 -18.00 -4.92
C VAL A 12 -50.12 -17.72 -4.07
N CYS A 13 -49.43 -18.76 -3.62
CA CYS A 13 -48.11 -18.66 -2.99
C CYS A 13 -47.05 -18.40 -4.06
N VAL A 14 -46.61 -17.15 -4.19
CA VAL A 14 -45.38 -16.81 -4.91
C VAL A 14 -44.20 -17.29 -4.06
N LEU A 15 -43.49 -18.31 -4.54
CA LEU A 15 -42.23 -18.78 -3.97
C LEU A 15 -41.15 -17.72 -4.22
N LEU A 16 -40.91 -16.86 -3.23
CA LEU A 16 -39.72 -16.01 -3.18
C LEU A 16 -38.53 -16.90 -2.85
N ALA A 17 -37.69 -17.17 -3.86
CA ALA A 17 -36.38 -17.78 -3.65
C ALA A 17 -35.55 -16.85 -2.75
N ALA A 18 -35.31 -17.29 -1.52
CA ALA A 18 -34.35 -16.65 -0.62
C ALA A 18 -32.94 -16.84 -1.18
N GLY A 19 -32.53 -15.96 -2.09
CA GLY A 19 -31.13 -15.82 -2.47
C GLY A 19 -30.35 -15.46 -1.21
N THR A 20 -29.46 -16.36 -0.79
CA THR A 20 -28.46 -16.05 0.23
C THR A 20 -27.47 -15.06 -0.39
N HIS A 21 -27.83 -13.77 -0.39
CA HIS A 21 -26.85 -12.72 -0.56
C HIS A 21 -25.87 -12.86 0.60
N ARG A 22 -24.74 -13.52 0.34
CA ARG A 22 -23.55 -13.40 1.18
C ARG A 22 -23.13 -11.95 1.05
N SER A 23 -23.66 -11.08 1.91
CA SER A 23 -23.07 -9.79 2.18
C SER A 23 -21.61 -10.07 2.51
N ALA A 24 -20.70 -9.64 1.63
CA ALA A 24 -19.29 -9.63 1.93
C ALA A 24 -19.13 -8.65 3.10
N PHE A 25 -19.12 -9.16 4.33
CA PHE A 25 -18.61 -8.41 5.45
C PHE A 25 -17.15 -8.10 5.08
N ALA A 26 -16.84 -6.81 4.89
CA ALA A 26 -15.46 -6.38 4.87
C ALA A 26 -14.83 -6.92 6.16
N SER A 27 -13.87 -7.83 6.03
CA SER A 27 -13.17 -8.39 7.19
C SER A 27 -12.58 -7.22 7.97
N SER A 28 -13.10 -6.95 9.17
CA SER A 28 -12.58 -5.94 10.11
C SER A 28 -11.35 -6.46 10.85
N GLN A 29 -10.67 -7.48 10.33
CA GLN A 29 -9.49 -8.04 10.96
C GLN A 29 -8.37 -7.02 10.92
N THR A 30 -7.85 -6.71 12.11
CA THR A 30 -6.62 -5.97 12.26
C THR A 30 -5.52 -6.72 11.55
N GLN A 31 -4.86 -6.00 10.64
CA GLN A 31 -3.77 -6.56 9.87
C GLN A 31 -2.61 -5.57 9.90
N THR A 32 -1.53 -5.99 10.56
CA THR A 32 -0.30 -5.21 10.75
C THR A 32 0.83 -5.77 9.91
N TYR A 33 1.67 -4.86 9.42
CA TYR A 33 2.86 -5.17 8.64
C TYR A 33 4.05 -4.36 9.17
N ALA A 34 5.23 -4.95 9.08
CA ALA A 34 6.49 -4.22 9.16
C ALA A 34 6.99 -3.85 7.76
N LEU A 35 7.21 -2.57 7.51
CA LEU A 35 7.93 -2.05 6.36
C LEU A 35 9.43 -2.21 6.62
N HIS A 36 10.14 -2.83 5.67
CA HIS A 36 11.59 -2.85 5.62
C HIS A 36 12.05 -2.38 4.23
N MET A 37 12.79 -1.29 4.17
CA MET A 37 13.54 -0.90 2.97
C MET A 37 14.92 -1.54 3.05
N GLU A 38 15.06 -2.76 2.50
CA GLU A 38 16.28 -3.58 2.63
C GLU A 38 17.50 -2.96 1.93
N VAL A 39 17.24 -2.18 0.88
CA VAL A 39 18.22 -1.34 0.19
C VAL A 39 17.69 0.09 0.05
N PRO A 40 18.51 1.07 -0.35
CA PRO A 40 17.99 2.40 -0.65
C PRO A 40 17.00 2.36 -1.81
N GLN A 41 15.86 3.02 -1.63
CA GLN A 41 14.83 3.21 -2.65
C GLN A 41 15.18 4.48 -3.43
N VAL A 42 15.55 4.33 -4.70
CA VAL A 42 16.05 5.42 -5.53
C VAL A 42 15.01 5.81 -6.56
N SER A 43 14.65 7.09 -6.59
CA SER A 43 13.76 7.64 -7.62
C SER A 43 14.27 8.96 -8.18
N GLN A 44 13.91 9.21 -9.43
CA GLN A 44 14.35 10.35 -10.22
C GLN A 44 13.15 11.26 -10.52
N ALA A 45 13.39 12.57 -10.46
CA ALA A 45 12.46 13.60 -10.86
C ALA A 45 12.66 14.00 -12.33
N ALA A 46 11.70 14.77 -12.89
CA ALA A 46 11.73 15.19 -14.29
C ALA A 46 12.94 16.07 -14.65
N ASN A 47 13.51 16.80 -13.69
CA ASN A 47 14.71 17.61 -13.86
C ASN A 47 16.02 16.79 -13.80
N GLY A 48 15.93 15.47 -13.62
CA GLY A 48 17.06 14.56 -13.55
C GLY A 48 17.61 14.34 -12.13
N ASP A 49 17.17 15.14 -11.15
CA ASP A 49 17.54 14.97 -9.75
C ASP A 49 17.10 13.61 -9.22
N VAL A 50 17.82 13.12 -8.23
CA VAL A 50 17.62 11.81 -7.62
C VAL A 50 17.39 11.96 -6.12
N VAL A 51 16.44 11.20 -5.59
CA VAL A 51 16.30 10.97 -4.16
C VAL A 51 16.58 9.50 -3.83
N SER A 52 17.37 9.27 -2.80
CA SER A 52 17.63 7.97 -2.19
C SER A 52 16.97 7.92 -0.82
N ILE A 53 16.14 6.93 -0.56
CA ILE A 53 15.29 6.84 0.65
C ILE A 53 15.56 5.52 1.35
N THR A 54 15.72 5.57 2.67
CA THR A 54 15.79 4.38 3.54
C THR A 54 14.76 4.51 4.63
N GLY A 55 14.40 3.40 5.26
CA GLY A 55 13.56 3.43 6.46
C GLY A 55 12.84 2.13 6.73
N GLU A 56 12.12 2.16 7.84
CA GLU A 56 11.41 1.02 8.39
C GLU A 56 10.26 1.48 9.27
N GLY A 57 9.41 0.54 9.68
CA GLY A 57 8.40 0.80 10.68
C GLY A 57 7.22 -0.14 10.62
N LEU A 58 6.18 0.19 11.37
CA LEU A 58 4.95 -0.59 11.46
C LEU A 58 3.76 0.20 10.92
N PHE A 59 2.85 -0.49 10.25
CA PHE A 59 1.54 0.07 9.91
C PHE A 59 0.44 -0.99 10.05
N SER A 60 -0.76 -0.55 10.42
CA SER A 60 -1.96 -1.38 10.44
C SER A 60 -3.00 -0.78 9.49
N ILE A 61 -3.77 -1.62 8.80
CA ILE A 61 -4.81 -1.15 7.86
C ILE A 61 -6.22 -1.07 8.49
N HIS A 62 -6.42 -1.69 9.65
CA HIS A 62 -7.69 -1.64 10.39
C HIS A 62 -7.46 -1.74 11.91
N PRO A 63 -7.63 -0.66 12.70
CA PRO A 63 -7.70 0.73 12.23
C PRO A 63 -6.41 1.13 11.51
N LYS A 64 -6.46 2.20 10.72
CA LYS A 64 -5.27 2.75 10.07
C LYS A 64 -4.33 3.37 11.10
N THR A 65 -3.14 2.81 11.26
CA THR A 65 -2.06 3.36 12.09
C THR A 65 -0.74 3.26 11.35
N VAL A 66 0.20 4.15 11.68
CA VAL A 66 1.57 4.07 11.19
C VAL A 66 2.55 4.63 12.21
N SER A 67 3.69 3.96 12.36
CA SER A 67 4.88 4.46 13.01
C SER A 67 6.06 4.00 12.16
N ALA A 68 6.48 4.87 11.23
CA ALA A 68 7.56 4.59 10.30
C ALA A 68 8.38 5.86 10.08
N ASN A 69 9.67 5.68 9.89
CA ASN A 69 10.61 6.78 9.66
C ASN A 69 11.84 6.28 8.90
N GLY A 70 12.68 7.22 8.49
CA GLY A 70 13.98 6.91 7.93
C GLY A 70 14.70 8.14 7.42
N ASN A 71 15.64 7.93 6.49
CA ASN A 71 16.49 8.99 5.96
C ASN A 71 16.26 9.18 4.46
N PHE A 72 16.59 10.37 3.98
CA PHE A 72 16.66 10.66 2.55
C PHE A 72 17.93 11.43 2.20
N THR A 73 18.37 11.29 0.95
CA THR A 73 19.43 12.11 0.33
C THR A 73 18.97 12.54 -1.05
N HIS A 74 19.01 13.85 -1.32
CA HIS A 74 18.70 14.45 -2.62
C HIS A 74 20.02 14.85 -3.30
N SER A 75 20.18 14.41 -4.54
CA SER A 75 21.32 14.76 -5.40
C SER A 75 20.82 15.33 -6.72
N ASP A 76 21.63 16.20 -7.33
CA ASP A 76 21.38 16.66 -8.69
C ASP A 76 21.65 15.57 -9.73
N SER A 77 21.38 15.86 -11.00
CA SER A 77 21.61 14.94 -12.12
C SER A 77 23.09 14.59 -12.38
N GLN A 78 24.04 15.30 -11.76
CA GLN A 78 25.47 15.03 -11.83
C GLN A 78 25.97 14.21 -10.63
N GLY A 79 25.09 13.92 -9.66
CA GLY A 79 25.42 13.18 -8.44
C GLY A 79 25.94 14.05 -7.30
N ASN A 80 25.88 15.38 -7.41
CA ASN A 80 26.22 16.26 -6.29
C ASN A 80 25.09 16.23 -5.26
N VAL A 81 25.41 15.97 -4.01
CA VAL A 81 24.42 16.01 -2.92
C VAL A 81 23.98 17.45 -2.68
N LEU A 82 22.68 17.70 -2.83
CA LEU A 82 22.04 18.99 -2.59
C LEU A 82 21.48 19.10 -1.17
N GLY A 83 21.17 17.96 -0.55
CA GLY A 83 20.71 17.92 0.83
C GLY A 83 20.40 16.51 1.30
N SER A 84 20.27 16.37 2.61
CA SER A 84 19.89 15.13 3.27
C SER A 84 19.08 15.43 4.52
N GLY A 85 18.34 14.42 4.99
CA GLY A 85 17.52 14.59 6.18
C GLY A 85 16.78 13.33 6.56
N THR A 86 15.77 13.51 7.41
CA THR A 86 14.91 12.43 7.90
C THR A 86 13.49 12.62 7.38
N TRP A 87 12.74 11.52 7.28
CA TRP A 87 11.30 11.55 7.10
C TRP A 87 10.62 10.78 8.23
N VAL A 88 9.43 11.24 8.62
CA VAL A 88 8.55 10.55 9.58
C VAL A 88 7.17 10.44 8.98
N ALA A 89 6.58 9.25 9.00
CA ALA A 89 5.21 9.03 8.59
C ALA A 89 4.25 9.68 9.59
N THR A 90 3.37 10.55 9.10
CA THR A 90 2.35 11.22 9.89
C THR A 90 0.97 10.60 9.68
N GLN A 91 0.76 9.89 8.55
CA GLN A 91 -0.51 9.25 8.23
C GLN A 91 -0.34 8.08 7.27
N LEU A 92 -1.04 6.97 7.53
CA LEU A 92 -1.27 5.92 6.54
C LEU A 92 -2.41 6.36 5.61
N LEU A 93 -2.10 6.67 4.36
CA LEU A 93 -3.10 7.08 3.37
C LEU A 93 -3.82 5.84 2.82
N SER A 94 -3.07 4.86 2.33
CA SER A 94 -3.60 3.59 1.82
C SER A 94 -2.56 2.49 1.84
N PHE A 95 -3.03 1.25 1.82
CA PHE A 95 -2.24 0.07 1.49
C PHE A 95 -3.07 -0.83 0.58
N GLN A 96 -2.54 -1.14 -0.59
CA GLN A 96 -3.13 -2.11 -1.52
C GLN A 96 -2.26 -3.37 -1.51
N PRO A 97 -2.68 -4.46 -0.83
CA PRO A 97 -1.89 -5.68 -0.80
C PRO A 97 -1.89 -6.39 -2.15
N TYR A 98 -0.75 -6.94 -2.55
CA TYR A 98 -0.64 -7.85 -3.69
C TYR A 98 -0.69 -9.33 -3.26
N GLY A 99 -0.49 -9.57 -1.97
CA GLY A 99 -0.46 -10.88 -1.31
C GLY A 99 0.93 -11.22 -0.79
N CYS A 100 1.15 -12.49 -0.45
CA CYS A 100 2.37 -12.93 0.25
C CYS A 100 2.87 -14.28 -0.28
N GLY A 101 4.12 -14.62 0.05
CA GLY A 101 4.66 -15.98 -0.12
C GLY A 101 5.11 -16.36 -1.53
N VAL A 102 5.10 -15.42 -2.48
CA VAL A 102 5.59 -15.64 -3.84
C VAL A 102 6.17 -14.34 -4.40
N VAL A 103 7.24 -14.43 -5.19
CA VAL A 103 7.79 -13.31 -5.95
C VAL A 103 8.14 -13.81 -7.36
N LEU A 104 7.58 -13.17 -8.40
CA LEU A 104 7.81 -13.57 -9.80
C LEU A 104 7.59 -15.08 -10.06
N GLY A 105 6.61 -15.68 -9.38
CA GLY A 105 6.30 -17.11 -9.47
C GLY A 105 7.14 -18.04 -8.58
N PHE A 106 8.16 -17.52 -7.89
CA PHE A 106 9.01 -18.29 -6.98
C PHE A 106 8.48 -18.24 -5.53
N PRO A 107 8.26 -19.38 -4.86
CA PRO A 107 7.85 -19.41 -3.47
C PRO A 107 8.88 -18.78 -2.52
N ILE A 108 8.40 -18.01 -1.56
CA ILE A 108 9.19 -17.39 -0.48
C ILE A 108 8.44 -17.56 0.86
N PRO A 109 9.01 -17.21 2.03
CA PRO A 109 8.30 -17.34 3.29
C PRO A 109 6.91 -16.67 3.26
N PRO A 110 5.86 -17.32 3.80
CA PRO A 110 4.46 -16.95 3.56
C PRO A 110 4.03 -15.63 4.21
N ASN A 111 4.85 -15.09 5.11
CA ASN A 111 4.63 -13.81 5.77
C ASN A 111 5.33 -12.63 5.06
N LEU A 112 6.15 -12.88 4.04
CA LEU A 112 6.70 -11.83 3.20
C LEU A 112 5.65 -11.46 2.15
N CYS A 113 5.25 -10.20 2.17
CA CYS A 113 4.16 -9.66 1.40
C CYS A 113 4.62 -8.46 0.59
N GLY A 114 3.89 -8.19 -0.49
CA GLY A 114 4.04 -6.97 -1.27
C GLY A 114 2.73 -6.21 -1.42
N GLY A 115 2.80 -5.11 -2.14
CA GLY A 115 1.73 -4.14 -2.22
C GLY A 115 2.20 -2.73 -2.55
N LYS A 116 1.24 -1.82 -2.58
CA LYS A 116 1.47 -0.37 -2.65
C LYS A 116 1.12 0.27 -1.33
N LEU A 117 2.13 0.71 -0.59
CA LEU A 117 1.98 1.52 0.62
C LEU A 117 2.06 3.01 0.27
N MET A 118 1.09 3.80 0.73
CA MET A 118 1.11 5.26 0.60
C MET A 118 1.06 5.93 1.96
N LEU A 119 2.06 6.75 2.25
CA LEU A 119 2.21 7.48 3.51
C LEU A 119 2.23 8.97 3.25
N ARG A 120 1.57 9.75 4.12
CA ARG A 120 1.93 11.15 4.31
C ARG A 120 3.16 11.18 5.22
N VAL A 121 4.15 11.96 4.83
CA VAL A 121 5.41 12.10 5.58
C VAL A 121 5.73 13.56 5.83
N GLN A 122 6.34 13.83 6.98
CA GLN A 122 7.04 15.07 7.26
C GLN A 122 8.53 14.82 7.01
N LEU A 123 9.11 15.55 6.05
CA LEU A 123 10.54 15.58 5.82
C LEU A 123 11.16 16.73 6.62
N THR A 124 12.34 16.50 7.18
CA THR A 124 13.13 17.49 7.91
C THR A 124 14.56 17.45 7.39
N SER A 125 15.08 18.61 7.01
CA SER A 125 16.48 18.81 6.60
C SER A 125 16.97 20.17 7.08
N GLU A 126 18.23 20.50 6.79
CA GLU A 126 18.80 21.81 7.11
C GLU A 126 18.05 22.98 6.45
N SER A 127 17.41 22.74 5.29
CA SER A 127 16.62 23.76 4.59
C SER A 127 15.20 23.93 5.16
N GLY A 128 14.81 23.09 6.13
CA GLY A 128 13.52 23.19 6.83
C GLY A 128 12.69 21.91 6.78
N GLN A 129 11.39 22.10 6.99
CA GLN A 129 10.38 21.05 7.07
C GLN A 129 9.47 21.08 5.84
N PHE A 130 9.26 19.92 5.22
CA PHE A 130 8.43 19.77 4.02
C PHE A 130 7.44 18.64 4.18
N GLU A 131 6.21 18.82 3.72
CA GLU A 131 5.26 17.71 3.61
C GLU A 131 5.48 16.94 2.31
N GLY A 132 5.29 15.62 2.35
CA GLY A 132 5.34 14.79 1.16
C GLY A 132 4.44 13.57 1.21
N ILE A 133 4.32 12.91 0.06
CA ILE A 133 3.70 11.60 -0.10
C ILE A 133 4.77 10.61 -0.52
N LEU A 134 5.03 9.64 0.36
CA LEU A 134 5.93 8.52 0.11
C LEU A 134 5.09 7.32 -0.34
N SER A 135 5.31 6.88 -1.57
CA SER A 135 4.69 5.65 -2.10
C SER A 135 5.75 4.57 -2.22
N VAL A 136 5.58 3.44 -1.55
CA VAL A 136 6.48 2.29 -1.59
C VAL A 136 5.77 1.15 -2.31
N PHE A 137 6.46 0.53 -3.26
CA PHE A 137 5.97 -0.54 -4.11
C PHE A 137 6.84 -1.77 -3.87
N CYS A 138 6.19 -2.86 -3.49
CA CYS A 138 6.81 -4.16 -3.31
C CYS A 138 6.14 -5.16 -4.24
N ILE A 139 6.88 -5.80 -5.13
CA ILE A 139 6.33 -6.70 -6.17
C ILE A 139 5.92 -8.09 -5.62
N ILE A 140 6.23 -8.38 -4.36
CA ILE A 140 5.88 -9.64 -3.71
C ILE A 140 4.35 -9.86 -3.72
N GLY A 141 3.95 -11.09 -4.03
CA GLY A 141 2.57 -11.54 -4.03
C GLY A 141 2.13 -12.10 -5.38
N PRO A 142 1.00 -12.81 -5.43
CA PRO A 142 0.46 -13.37 -6.66
C PRO A 142 -0.23 -12.33 -7.56
N ASN A 143 -0.53 -11.13 -7.06
CA ASN A 143 -1.30 -10.12 -7.78
C ASN A 143 -0.61 -8.74 -7.89
N PRO A 144 0.69 -8.62 -8.22
CA PRO A 144 1.26 -7.32 -8.57
C PRO A 144 0.59 -6.81 -9.86
N PRO A 145 0.32 -5.50 -10.00
CA PRO A 145 -0.15 -4.95 -11.26
C PRO A 145 0.90 -5.16 -12.35
N ASN A 146 0.49 -5.32 -13.61
CA ASN A 146 1.41 -5.52 -14.74
C ASN A 146 2.43 -4.38 -14.93
N SER A 147 2.20 -3.18 -14.37
CA SER A 147 3.21 -2.11 -14.37
C SER A 147 4.32 -2.34 -13.34
N HIS A 148 4.30 -3.47 -12.65
CA HIS A 148 5.21 -3.90 -11.60
C HIS A 148 5.55 -5.40 -11.72
N ASP A 149 5.45 -5.98 -12.93
CA ASP A 149 5.73 -7.39 -13.19
C ASP A 149 7.24 -7.70 -13.40
N ASP A 150 8.08 -6.67 -13.34
CA ASP A 150 9.54 -6.76 -13.32
C ASP A 150 10.16 -5.97 -12.15
N GLU A 151 11.48 -6.05 -12.02
CA GLU A 151 12.24 -5.36 -10.95
C GLU A 151 12.12 -3.83 -11.00
N SER A 152 11.73 -3.23 -12.13
CA SER A 152 11.49 -1.78 -12.21
C SER A 152 10.21 -1.34 -11.47
N GLY A 153 9.35 -2.31 -11.14
CA GLY A 153 8.18 -2.15 -10.29
C GLY A 153 8.47 -2.02 -8.80
N GLU A 154 9.67 -2.43 -8.36
CA GLU A 154 10.13 -2.47 -6.97
C GLU A 154 10.80 -1.14 -6.60
N GLY A 155 10.34 -0.46 -5.56
CA GLY A 155 10.97 0.79 -5.14
C GLY A 155 10.07 1.77 -4.42
N ALA A 156 10.50 3.03 -4.34
CA ALA A 156 9.69 4.10 -3.78
C ALA A 156 9.66 5.33 -4.70
N ARG A 157 8.56 6.07 -4.60
CA ARG A 157 8.39 7.41 -5.17
C ARG A 157 8.15 8.39 -4.04
N LEU A 158 8.64 9.62 -4.22
CA LEU A 158 8.45 10.69 -3.26
C LEU A 158 7.99 11.96 -3.97
N ASP A 159 6.80 12.42 -3.61
CA ASP A 159 6.28 13.72 -4.01
C ASP A 159 6.43 14.68 -2.83
N ILE A 160 7.29 15.69 -2.96
CA ILE A 160 7.47 16.76 -1.98
C ILE A 160 6.59 17.91 -2.42
N ILE A 161 5.54 18.17 -1.66
CA ILE A 161 4.43 19.04 -2.08
C ILE A 161 4.95 20.45 -2.36
N GLY A 162 4.78 20.90 -3.60
CA GLY A 162 5.19 22.24 -4.04
C GLY A 162 6.70 22.41 -4.24
N VAL A 163 7.50 21.34 -4.15
CA VAL A 163 8.97 21.38 -4.30
C VAL A 163 9.43 20.57 -5.50
N ASN A 164 9.31 19.23 -5.46
CA ASN A 164 9.75 18.35 -6.53
C ASN A 164 9.04 16.99 -6.45
N ASN A 165 8.96 16.26 -7.57
CA ASN A 165 8.27 14.98 -7.67
C ASN A 165 9.18 13.91 -8.27
N PHE A 166 9.68 13.01 -7.41
CA PHE A 166 10.53 11.88 -7.77
C PHE A 166 9.64 10.67 -8.10
N ASN A 167 9.14 10.62 -9.33
CA ASN A 167 8.10 9.67 -9.76
C ASN A 167 8.61 8.54 -10.66
N LYS A 168 9.88 8.56 -11.07
CA LYS A 168 10.51 7.49 -11.84
C LYS A 168 11.38 6.64 -10.91
N ILE A 169 11.00 5.39 -10.68
CA ILE A 169 11.83 4.45 -9.92
C ILE A 169 13.09 4.14 -10.73
N VAL A 170 14.25 4.18 -10.06
CA VAL A 170 15.56 3.85 -10.63
C VAL A 170 16.06 2.52 -10.09
N SER A 171 15.93 2.31 -8.78
CA SER A 171 16.23 1.04 -8.11
C SER A 171 15.52 0.97 -6.76
N GLY A 172 15.41 -0.23 -6.21
CA GLY A 172 14.79 -0.45 -4.91
C GLY A 172 14.87 -1.89 -4.47
N GLY A 173 14.25 -2.16 -3.32
CA GLY A 173 14.19 -3.47 -2.70
C GLY A 173 13.68 -3.32 -1.28
N ASN A 174 12.45 -3.74 -1.07
CA ASN A 174 11.71 -3.59 0.16
C ASN A 174 10.74 -4.76 0.34
N VAL A 175 10.29 -4.96 1.58
CA VAL A 175 9.37 -6.03 1.93
C VAL A 175 8.41 -5.58 3.00
N TYR A 176 7.18 -6.11 2.95
CA TYR A 176 6.23 -6.02 4.05
C TYR A 176 6.17 -7.36 4.78
N ILE A 177 6.53 -7.38 6.05
CA ILE A 177 6.42 -8.58 6.89
C ILE A 177 5.08 -8.56 7.60
N LYS A 178 4.19 -9.49 7.27
CA LYS A 178 2.91 -9.68 7.97
C LYS A 178 3.17 -10.16 9.41
N THR A 179 2.63 -9.45 10.41
CA THR A 179 2.94 -9.74 11.84
C THR A 179 1.79 -10.34 12.65
N ASN A 180 0.55 -10.31 12.14
CA ASN A 180 -0.64 -10.86 12.80
C ASN A 180 -1.77 -11.17 11.81
#